data_AF-A0A432KGH4-F1
#
_entry.id   AF-A0A432KGH4-F1
#
_cell.length_a   1.000
_cell.length_b   1.000
_cell.length_c   1.000
_cell.angle_alpha   90.00
_cell.angle_beta   90.00
_cell.angle_gamma   90.00
#
_symmetry.space_group_name_H-M   'P 1'
#
loop_
_entity.id
_entity.type
_entity.pdbx_description
1 polymer ?
#
loop_
_entity_poly.entity_id
_entity_poly.type
_entity_poly.pdbx_seq_one_letter_code
_entity_poly.pdbx_strand_id
1 'polypeptide(L)'
;MENKEEFIHQKSSFLGKHQNYLSEFVYGGIDGSITTFAVVAGAVGAGLDNAVIIILGFANLFADGFSMSIGAYMSAKSEKQNFEKQKAIEYWEVENMPETEEQEIRDIYIEKGFEE
;
A
#
# COMPACT_ATOMS: atom_id res chain seq x y z
N MET A 1 23.64 -12.87 -27.70
CA MET A 1 22.38 -12.13 -27.48
C MET A 1 21.91 -12.21 -26.01
N GLU A 2 22.63 -12.89 -25.13
CA GLU A 2 22.29 -13.08 -23.69
C GLU A 2 22.41 -11.84 -22.77
N ASN A 3 23.18 -10.80 -23.13
CA ASN A 3 23.43 -9.68 -22.20
C ASN A 3 22.39 -8.54 -22.23
N LYS A 4 21.29 -8.66 -23.00
CA LYS A 4 20.27 -7.59 -23.10
C LYS A 4 19.08 -7.79 -22.16
N GLU A 5 18.79 -9.01 -21.73
CA GLU A 5 17.59 -9.30 -20.91
C GLU A 5 17.80 -9.00 -19.42
N GLU A 6 18.99 -9.28 -18.86
CA GLU A 6 19.32 -8.90 -17.47
C GLU A 6 19.24 -7.39 -17.23
N PHE A 7 19.64 -6.58 -18.23
CA PHE A 7 19.58 -5.12 -18.16
C PHE A 7 18.14 -4.55 -18.19
N ILE A 8 17.18 -5.28 -18.76
CA ILE A 8 15.77 -4.86 -18.82
C ILE A 8 15.05 -5.23 -17.51
N HIS A 9 15.33 -6.38 -16.92
CA HIS A 9 14.73 -6.82 -15.65
C HIS A 9 15.32 -6.10 -14.42
N GLN A 10 16.61 -5.76 -14.41
CA GLN A 10 17.21 -5.02 -13.30
C GLN A 10 16.68 -3.58 -13.20
N LYS A 11 16.38 -2.94 -14.33
CA LYS A 11 15.79 -1.59 -14.39
C LYS A 11 14.33 -1.59 -13.91
N SER A 12 13.61 -2.69 -14.16
CA SER A 12 12.22 -2.91 -13.73
C SER A 12 12.08 -3.02 -12.21
N SER A 13 13.02 -3.66 -11.49
CA SER A 13 12.96 -3.77 -10.02
C SER A 13 13.14 -2.42 -9.31
N PHE A 14 14.05 -1.57 -9.80
CA PHE A 14 14.23 -0.21 -9.27
C PHE A 14 13.02 0.68 -9.61
N LEU A 15 12.50 0.62 -10.84
CA LEU A 15 11.29 1.37 -11.21
C LEU A 15 10.04 0.89 -10.47
N GLY A 16 9.86 -0.41 -10.24
CA GLY A 16 8.65 -0.98 -9.63
C GLY A 16 8.47 -0.57 -8.17
N LYS A 17 9.57 -0.47 -7.41
CA LYS A 17 9.52 0.07 -6.04
C LYS A 17 9.20 1.57 -6.03
N HIS A 18 9.78 2.34 -6.95
CA HIS A 18 9.50 3.77 -7.06
C HIS A 18 8.11 4.08 -7.65
N GLN A 19 7.54 3.18 -8.47
CA GLN A 19 6.18 3.32 -9.01
C GLN A 19 5.12 3.28 -7.91
N ASN A 20 5.24 2.37 -6.93
CA ASN A 20 4.28 2.29 -5.83
C ASN A 20 4.26 3.58 -4.99
N TYR A 21 5.45 4.13 -4.68
CA TYR A 21 5.54 5.40 -3.95
C TYR A 21 5.11 6.61 -4.79
N LEU A 22 5.26 6.57 -6.11
CA LEU A 22 4.84 7.66 -6.99
C LEU A 22 3.31 7.77 -7.02
N SER A 23 2.59 6.66 -7.11
CA SER A 23 1.13 6.67 -7.01
C SER A 23 0.63 7.19 -5.66
N GLU A 24 1.24 6.74 -4.56
CA GLU A 24 0.90 7.23 -3.21
C GLU A 24 1.19 8.73 -3.06
N PHE A 25 2.30 9.22 -3.60
CA PHE A 25 2.65 10.64 -3.56
C PHE A 25 1.68 11.50 -4.37
N VAL A 26 1.35 11.08 -5.60
CA VAL A 26 0.37 11.79 -6.44
C VAL A 26 -1.01 11.79 -5.78
N TYR A 27 -1.44 10.65 -5.24
CA TYR A 27 -2.70 10.53 -4.52
C TYR A 27 -2.75 11.46 -3.30
N GLY A 28 -1.71 11.43 -2.45
CA GLY A 28 -1.62 12.29 -1.27
C GLY A 28 -1.56 13.78 -1.62
N GLY A 29 -0.86 14.15 -2.71
CA GLY A 29 -0.81 15.52 -3.20
C GLY A 29 -2.16 16.02 -3.72
N ILE A 30 -2.90 15.18 -4.45
CA ILE A 30 -4.24 15.50 -4.95
C ILE A 30 -5.22 15.61 -3.78
N ASP A 31 -5.25 14.61 -2.89
CA ASP A 31 -6.20 14.60 -1.76
C ASP A 31 -5.93 15.79 -0.83
N GLY A 32 -4.68 16.00 -0.41
CA GLY A 32 -4.31 17.13 0.45
C GLY A 32 -4.60 18.49 -0.18
N SER A 33 -4.53 18.62 -1.52
CA SER A 33 -4.91 19.85 -2.21
C SER A 33 -6.43 20.07 -2.20
N ILE A 34 -7.21 19.01 -2.45
CA ILE A 34 -8.67 19.07 -2.50
C ILE A 34 -9.25 19.31 -1.10
N THR A 35 -8.78 18.59 -0.08
CA THR A 35 -9.28 18.71 1.30
C THR A 35 -8.95 20.09 1.87
N THR A 36 -7.72 20.56 1.70
CA THR A 36 -7.30 21.91 2.13
C THR A 36 -8.10 22.99 1.41
N PHE A 37 -8.33 22.84 0.10
CA PHE A 37 -9.17 23.78 -0.66
C PHE A 37 -10.61 23.80 -0.13
N ALA A 38 -11.22 22.64 0.12
CA ALA A 38 -12.57 22.56 0.64
C ALA A 38 -12.71 23.23 2.02
N VAL A 39 -11.76 22.98 2.92
CA VAL A 39 -11.73 23.60 4.26
C VAL A 39 -11.55 25.11 4.17
N VAL A 40 -10.60 25.58 3.36
CA VAL A 40 -10.36 27.02 3.18
C VAL A 40 -11.54 27.71 2.52
N ALA A 41 -12.12 27.12 1.46
CA ALA A 41 -13.29 27.67 0.78
C ALA A 41 -14.51 27.75 1.71
N GLY A 42 -14.73 26.72 2.54
CA GLY A 42 -15.77 26.72 3.56
C GLY A 42 -15.56 27.81 4.62
N ALA A 43 -14.31 27.97 5.10
CA ALA A 43 -13.97 28.98 6.09
C ALA A 43 -14.13 30.41 5.54
N VAL A 44 -13.74 30.65 4.28
CA VAL A 44 -13.99 31.92 3.57
C VAL A 44 -15.50 32.15 3.43
N GLY A 45 -16.26 31.15 2.99
CA GLY A 45 -17.71 31.25 2.83
C GLY A 45 -18.47 31.53 4.13
N ALA A 46 -17.92 31.09 5.27
CA ALA A 46 -18.44 31.38 6.60
C ALA A 46 -17.97 32.73 7.18
N GLY A 47 -17.14 33.49 6.46
CA GLY A 47 -16.69 34.83 6.88
C GLY A 47 -15.68 34.81 8.03
N LEU A 48 -14.88 33.75 8.18
CA LEU A 48 -13.81 33.69 9.16
C LEU A 48 -12.67 34.66 8.81
N ASP A 49 -11.95 35.08 9.84
CA ASP A 49 -10.82 35.99 9.69
C ASP A 49 -9.62 35.28 9.02
N ASN A 50 -8.79 36.03 8.29
CA ASN A 50 -7.72 35.47 7.46
C ASN A 50 -6.70 34.66 8.27
N ALA A 51 -6.38 35.11 9.48
CA ALA A 51 -5.48 34.40 10.37
C ALA A 51 -6.04 33.03 10.76
N VAL A 52 -7.35 32.94 11.00
CA VAL A 52 -8.04 31.69 11.36
C VAL A 52 -8.07 30.74 10.17
N ILE A 53 -8.33 31.24 8.97
CA ILE A 53 -8.34 30.44 7.73
C ILE A 53 -6.98 29.79 7.49
N ILE A 54 -5.88 30.53 7.66
CA ILE A 54 -4.52 30.01 7.48
C ILE A 54 -4.23 28.91 8.51
N ILE A 55 -4.54 29.15 9.78
CA ILE A 55 -4.34 28.17 10.86
C ILE A 55 -5.14 26.89 10.58
N LEU A 56 -6.42 27.02 10.19
CA LEU A 56 -7.28 25.88 9.87
C LEU A 56 -6.77 25.09 8.67
N GLY A 57 -6.34 25.78 7.60
CA GLY A 57 -5.80 25.13 6.41
C GLY A 57 -4.56 24.28 6.71
N PHE A 58 -3.59 24.85 7.45
CA PHE A 58 -2.40 24.09 7.86
C PHE A 58 -2.72 22.97 8.85
N ALA A 59 -3.59 23.22 9.82
CA ALA A 59 -4.00 22.20 10.78
C ALA A 59 -4.63 20.99 10.06
N ASN A 60 -5.53 21.23 9.10
CA ASN A 60 -6.13 20.19 8.27
C ASN A 60 -5.09 19.45 7.43
N LEU A 61 -4.22 20.19 6.71
CA LEU A 61 -3.19 19.60 5.87
C LEU A 61 -2.25 18.67 6.65
N PHE A 62 -1.80 19.10 7.84
CA PHE A 62 -0.96 18.25 8.69
C PHE A 62 -1.73 17.06 9.23
N ALA A 63 -2.98 17.25 9.67
CA ALA A 63 -3.81 16.14 10.16
C ALA A 63 -4.00 15.05 9.08
N ASP A 64 -4.35 15.45 7.86
CA ASP A 64 -4.52 14.55 6.72
C ASP A 64 -3.20 13.82 6.41
N GLY A 65 -2.09 14.56 6.29
CA GLY A 65 -0.78 13.98 6.00
C GLY A 65 -0.28 13.00 7.06
N PHE A 66 -0.45 13.32 8.35
CA PHE A 66 -0.08 12.41 9.44
C PHE A 66 -0.98 11.17 9.47
N SER A 67 -2.28 11.34 9.28
CA SER A 67 -3.23 10.23 9.24
C SER A 67 -2.87 9.23 8.14
N MET A 68 -2.61 9.72 6.92
CA MET A 68 -2.19 8.87 5.79
C MET A 68 -0.85 8.17 6.06
N SER A 69 0.15 8.90 6.57
CA SER A 69 1.49 8.35 6.83
C SER A 69 1.47 7.26 7.90
N ILE A 70 0.78 7.50 9.02
CA ILE A 70 0.62 6.52 10.09
C ILE A 70 -0.20 5.32 9.60
N GLY A 71 -1.26 5.58 8.81
CA GLY A 71 -2.07 4.54 8.19
C GLY A 71 -1.23 3.62 7.30
N ALA A 72 -0.43 4.18 6.39
CA ALA A 72 0.45 3.41 5.51
C ALA A 72 1.46 2.56 6.29
N TYR A 73 2.09 3.14 7.33
CA TYR A 73 3.03 2.41 8.18
C TYR A 73 2.36 1.26 8.94
N MET A 74 1.19 1.49 9.53
CA MET A 74 0.42 0.46 10.23
C MET A 74 -0.04 -0.65 9.27
N SER A 75 -0.49 -0.30 8.07
CA SER A 75 -0.87 -1.27 7.04
C SER A 75 0.32 -2.15 6.65
N ALA A 76 1.48 -1.56 6.32
CA ALA A 76 2.68 -2.31 5.98
C ALA A 76 3.17 -3.21 7.13
N LYS A 77 3.06 -2.73 8.38
CA LYS A 77 3.40 -3.52 9.57
C LYS A 77 2.43 -4.69 9.75
N SER A 78 1.13 -4.45 9.59
CA SER A 78 0.08 -5.46 9.71
C SER A 78 0.22 -6.55 8.65
N GLU A 79 0.46 -6.16 7.40
CA GLU A 79 0.71 -7.10 6.29
C GLU A 79 1.91 -7.99 6.58
N LYS A 80 3.02 -7.41 7.05
CA LYS A 80 4.20 -8.19 7.46
C LYS A 80 3.88 -9.16 8.60
N GLN A 81 3.15 -8.72 9.62
CA GLN A 81 2.78 -9.58 10.75
C GLN A 81 1.86 -10.72 10.32
N ASN A 82 0.89 -10.45 9.46
CA ASN A 82 0.01 -11.47 8.89
C ASN A 82 0.79 -12.45 8.03
N PHE A 83 1.74 -11.98 7.22
CA PHE A 83 2.59 -12.85 6.41
C PHE A 83 3.41 -13.81 7.28
N GLU A 84 4.11 -13.30 8.30
CA GLU A 84 4.91 -14.14 9.20
C GLU A 84 4.03 -15.13 9.99
N LYS A 85 2.82 -14.71 10.38
CA LYS A 85 1.84 -15.59 11.02
C LYS A 85 1.40 -16.72 10.09
N GLN A 86 0.99 -16.39 8.86
CA GLN A 86 0.55 -17.38 7.89
C GLN A 86 1.68 -18.35 7.58
N LYS A 87 2.88 -17.82 7.28
CA LYS A 87 4.08 -18.61 7.04
C LYS A 87 4.36 -19.62 8.16
N ALA A 88 4.21 -19.23 9.43
CA ALA A 88 4.40 -20.15 10.55
C ALA A 88 3.33 -21.25 10.62
N ILE A 89 2.09 -20.95 10.22
CA ILE A 89 0.99 -21.92 10.12
C ILE A 89 1.29 -22.93 9.00
N GLU A 90 1.63 -22.45 7.80
CA GLU A 90 1.96 -23.29 6.64
C GLU A 90 3.09 -24.28 6.95
N TYR A 91 4.19 -23.81 7.59
CA TYR A 91 5.27 -24.72 8.00
C TYR A 91 4.81 -25.80 8.98
N TRP A 92 3.92 -25.43 9.89
CA TRP A 92 3.35 -26.40 10.83
C TRP A 92 2.43 -27.40 10.11
N GLU A 93 1.62 -26.95 9.16
CA GLU A 93 0.72 -27.79 8.35
C GLU A 93 1.52 -28.78 7.48
N VAL A 94 2.61 -28.34 6.85
CA VAL A 94 3.55 -29.21 6.12
C VAL A 94 4.10 -30.34 7.00
N GLU A 95 4.42 -30.05 8.27
CA GLU A 95 4.99 -31.04 9.19
C GLU A 95 3.94 -31.95 9.85
N ASN A 96 2.73 -31.45 10.09
CA ASN A 96 1.71 -32.12 10.92
C ASN A 96 0.51 -32.65 10.13
N MET A 97 0.26 -32.13 8.92
CA MET A 97 -0.88 -32.46 8.06
C MET A 97 -0.47 -32.68 6.58
N PRO A 98 0.55 -33.52 6.29
CA PRO A 98 1.14 -33.61 4.96
C PRO A 98 0.17 -34.09 3.86
N GLU A 99 -0.77 -34.97 4.20
CA GLU A 99 -1.78 -35.46 3.24
C GLU A 99 -2.75 -34.35 2.80
N THR A 100 -3.08 -33.42 3.72
CA THR A 100 -3.96 -32.29 3.41
C THR A 100 -3.20 -31.26 2.56
N GLU A 101 -1.96 -30.97 2.93
CA GLU A 101 -1.08 -30.06 2.18
C GLU A 101 -0.81 -30.56 0.75
N GLU A 102 -0.57 -31.87 0.56
CA GLU A 102 -0.40 -32.44 -0.78
C GLU A 102 -1.66 -32.25 -1.64
N GLN A 103 -2.84 -32.44 -1.05
CA GLN A 103 -4.11 -32.21 -1.76
C GLN A 103 -4.30 -30.73 -2.11
N GLU A 104 -3.99 -29.80 -1.20
CA GLU A 104 -4.06 -28.37 -1.47
C GLU A 104 -3.14 -27.97 -2.64
N ILE A 105 -1.89 -28.46 -2.64
CA ILE A 105 -0.97 -28.22 -3.74
C ILE A 105 -1.51 -28.81 -5.05
N ARG A 106 -2.05 -30.03 -5.03
CA ARG A 106 -2.68 -30.66 -6.20
C ARG A 106 -3.82 -29.80 -6.74
N ASP A 107 -4.69 -29.31 -5.88
CA ASP A 107 -5.81 -28.45 -6.25
C ASP A 107 -5.32 -27.12 -6.88
N ILE A 108 -4.26 -26.51 -6.33
CA ILE A 108 -3.62 -25.31 -6.90
C ILE A 108 -3.06 -25.57 -8.30
N TYR A 109 -2.45 -26.74 -8.54
CA TYR A 109 -1.93 -27.10 -9.86
C TYR A 109 -3.05 -27.39 -10.86
N ILE A 110 -4.14 -28.04 -10.42
CA ILE A 110 -5.34 -28.24 -11.25
C ILE A 110 -5.95 -26.90 -11.65
N GLU A 111 -6.06 -25.94 -10.72
CA GLU A 111 -6.57 -24.59 -11.02
C GLU A 111 -5.67 -23.85 -12.03
N LYS A 112 -4.36 -24.11 -12.00
CA LYS A 112 -3.40 -23.60 -12.99
C LYS A 112 -3.46 -24.33 -14.34
N GLY A 113 -4.31 -25.35 -14.49
CA GLY A 113 -4.56 -26.08 -15.74
C GLY A 113 -3.67 -27.29 -15.96
N PHE A 114 -3.02 -27.82 -14.92
CA PHE A 114 -2.28 -29.07 -15.00
C PHE A 114 -3.23 -30.26 -14.78
N GLU A 115 -3.10 -31.29 -15.62
CA GLU A 115 -3.80 -32.57 -15.44
C GLU A 115 -2.98 -33.49 -14.52
N GLU A 116 -3.69 -34.40 -13.84
CA GLU A 116 -3.24 -35.19 -12.68
C GLU A 116 -2.02 -36.10 -12.90
#